data_AF-A0A1E5XV67-F1
#
_entry.id   AF-A0A1E5XV67-F1
#
_cell.length_a   1.000
_cell.length_b   1.000
_cell.length_c   1.000
_cell.angle_alpha   90.00
_cell.angle_beta   90.00
_cell.angle_gamma   90.00
#
_symmetry.space_group_name_H-M   'P 1'
#
loop_
_entity.id
_entity.type
_entity.pdbx_description
1 polymer ?
#
loop_
_entity_poly.entity_id
_entity_poly.type
_entity_poly.pdbx_seq_one_letter_code
_entity_poly.pdbx_strand_id
1 'polypeptide(L)'
;MAKYWFARRFPVGHPRNAMGPVSREGWLVAWAFVASMAIGGLGFLGLALTGSPLLGIAIFVVLAASGMGLFISLAGRRGDTQHTVEDYRSGRVSNEEGTP
;
A
#
# COMPACT_ATOMS: atom_id res chain seq x y z
N MET A 1 -2.81 22.16 -0.08
CA MET A 1 -1.84 21.48 0.80
C MET A 1 -1.88 19.99 0.49
N ALA A 2 -0.75 19.36 0.20
CA ALA A 2 -0.72 17.93 -0.11
C ALA A 2 -0.53 17.14 1.19
N LYS A 3 -1.48 16.26 1.52
CA LYS A 3 -1.35 15.36 2.67
C LYS A 3 -0.43 14.20 2.31
N TYR A 4 0.56 13.89 3.15
CA TYR A 4 1.40 12.71 2.99
C TYR A 4 0.67 11.47 3.51
N TRP A 5 0.58 10.44 2.67
CA TRP A 5 -0.11 9.19 3.01
C TRP A 5 0.88 8.11 3.43
N PHE A 6 2.07 8.17 2.85
CA PHE A 6 3.16 7.24 3.10
C PHE A 6 4.44 8.00 3.47
N ALA A 7 5.33 7.36 4.21
CA ALA A 7 6.66 7.88 4.52
C ALA A 7 7.68 6.74 4.48
N ARG A 8 8.97 7.07 4.45
CA ARG A 8 10.02 6.05 4.44
C ARG A 8 10.04 5.27 5.75
N ARG A 9 10.31 3.98 5.68
CA ARG A 9 10.61 3.18 6.89
C ARG A 9 12.06 3.29 7.33
N PHE A 10 12.94 3.64 6.39
CA PHE A 10 14.38 3.72 6.62
C PHE A 10 14.89 5.11 6.26
N PRO A 11 15.90 5.61 6.99
CA PRO A 11 16.51 6.91 6.72
C PRO A 11 17.10 6.99 5.31
N VAL A 12 17.31 8.22 4.84
CA VAL A 12 17.98 8.49 3.56
C VAL A 12 19.38 7.86 3.56
N GLY A 13 19.73 7.15 2.49
CA GLY A 13 21.02 6.44 2.36
C GLY A 13 21.01 4.98 2.83
N HIS A 14 19.93 4.49 3.45
CA HIS A 14 19.84 3.07 3.79
C HIS A 14 19.64 2.20 2.52
N PRO A 15 20.30 1.03 2.38
CA PRO A 15 20.11 0.13 1.23
C PRO A 15 18.67 -0.40 1.04
N ARG A 16 17.79 -0.21 2.02
CA ARG A 16 16.39 -0.65 1.95
C ARG A 16 15.52 0.56 1.63
N ASN A 17 14.81 0.49 0.51
CA ASN A 17 13.80 1.48 0.15
C ASN A 17 12.41 0.89 0.35
N ALA A 18 11.83 1.14 1.53
CA ALA A 18 10.47 0.73 1.86
C ALA A 18 9.70 1.91 2.42
N MET A 19 8.43 2.00 2.06
CA MET A 19 7.50 3.00 2.57
C MET A 19 6.45 2.36 3.49
N GLY A 20 5.97 3.12 4.46
CA GLY A 20 4.90 2.72 5.36
C GLY A 20 3.80 3.79 5.43
N PRO A 21 2.55 3.40 5.72
CA PRO A 21 1.45 4.36 5.83
C PRO A 21 1.59 5.21 7.10
N VAL A 22 1.39 6.52 6.97
CA VAL A 22 1.44 7.50 8.08
C VAL A 22 0.11 8.23 8.27
N SER A 23 -0.82 8.10 7.32
CA SER A 23 -2.16 8.69 7.40
C SER A 23 -3.25 7.62 7.34
N ARG A 24 -4.49 8.02 7.69
CA ARG A 24 -5.67 7.16 7.56
C ARG A 24 -5.89 6.72 6.10
N GLU A 25 -5.64 7.60 5.14
CA GLU A 25 -5.75 7.31 3.71
C GLU A 25 -4.71 6.28 3.28
N GLY A 26 -3.44 6.40 3.73
CA GLY A 26 -2.42 5.39 3.47
C GLY A 26 -2.80 4.02 4.05
N TRP A 27 -3.39 3.99 5.25
CA TRP A 27 -3.93 2.77 5.84
C TRP A 27 -5.11 2.19 5.07
N LEU A 28 -6.04 3.02 4.59
CA LEU A 28 -7.15 2.58 3.75
C LEU A 28 -6.65 1.92 2.47
N VAL A 29 -5.64 2.49 1.82
CA VAL A 29 -5.02 1.91 0.61
C VAL A 29 -4.36 0.56 0.93
N ALA A 30 -3.67 0.44 2.07
CA ALA A 30 -3.10 -0.82 2.52
C ALA A 30 -4.18 -1.89 2.79
N TRP A 31 -5.25 -1.53 3.49
CA TRP A 31 -6.38 -2.44 3.74
C TRP A 31 -7.11 -2.83 2.45
N ALA A 32 -7.27 -1.90 1.50
CA ALA A 32 -7.86 -2.20 0.20
C ALA A 32 -7.05 -3.23 -0.58
N PHE A 33 -5.71 -3.14 -0.52
CA PHE A 33 -4.83 -4.15 -1.12
C PHE A 33 -4.96 -5.52 -0.43
N VAL A 34 -4.99 -5.55 0.91
CA VAL A 34 -5.19 -6.81 1.65
C VAL A 34 -6.57 -7.43 1.34
N ALA A 35 -7.61 -6.60 1.25
CA ALA A 35 -8.95 -7.03 0.88
C ALA A 35 -8.99 -7.58 -0.56
N SER A 36 -8.29 -6.94 -1.52
CA SER A 36 -8.21 -7.46 -2.90
C SER A 36 -7.50 -8.82 -2.96
N MET A 37 -6.48 -9.04 -2.12
CA MET A 37 -5.81 -10.35 -1.97
C MET A 37 -6.74 -11.40 -1.39
N ALA A 38 -7.49 -11.06 -0.35
CA ALA A 38 -8.45 -11.98 0.24
C ALA A 38 -9.56 -12.37 -0.76
N ILE A 39 -10.14 -11.39 -1.47
CA ILE A 39 -11.17 -11.61 -2.48
C ILE A 39 -10.63 -12.46 -3.64
N GLY A 40 -9.44 -12.14 -4.14
CA GLY A 40 -8.81 -12.91 -5.21
C GLY A 40 -8.51 -14.34 -4.78
N GLY A 41 -7.98 -14.55 -3.56
CA GLY A 41 -7.66 -15.87 -3.03
C GLY A 41 -8.91 -16.73 -2.81
N LEU A 42 -9.98 -16.14 -2.27
CA LEU A 42 -11.27 -16.81 -2.12
C LEU A 42 -11.92 -17.12 -3.48
N GLY A 43 -11.82 -16.21 -4.44
CA GLY A 43 -12.30 -16.41 -5.81
C GLY A 43 -11.55 -17.55 -6.52
N PHE A 44 -10.22 -17.59 -6.38
CA PHE A 44 -9.41 -18.70 -6.85
C PHE A 44 -9.82 -20.02 -6.21
N LEU A 45 -9.95 -20.06 -4.89
CA LEU A 45 -10.34 -21.26 -4.16
C LEU A 45 -11.71 -21.77 -4.63
N GLY A 46 -12.70 -20.88 -4.74
CA GLY A 46 -14.03 -21.23 -5.25
C GLY A 46 -13.99 -21.83 -6.66
N LEU A 47 -13.27 -21.18 -7.57
CA LEU A 47 -13.15 -21.64 -8.96
C LEU A 47 -12.32 -22.92 -9.11
N ALA A 48 -11.30 -23.10 -8.27
CA ALA A 48 -10.51 -24.33 -8.23
C ALA A 48 -11.39 -25.52 -7.80
N LEU A 49 -12.26 -25.33 -6.80
CA LEU A 49 -13.19 -26.35 -6.32
C LEU A 49 -14.27 -26.70 -7.36
N THR A 50 -14.64 -25.77 -8.24
CA THR A 50 -15.59 -26.02 -9.34
C THR A 50 -14.92 -26.56 -10.62
N GLY A 51 -13.65 -26.97 -10.55
CA GLY A 51 -12.92 -27.56 -11.69
C GLY A 51 -12.38 -26.55 -12.71
N SER A 52 -12.36 -25.25 -12.38
CA SER A 52 -11.85 -24.17 -13.24
C SER A 52 -10.66 -23.41 -12.61
N PRO A 53 -9.59 -24.11 -12.19
CA PRO A 53 -8.48 -23.48 -11.47
C PRO A 53 -7.74 -22.43 -12.30
N LEU A 54 -7.65 -22.60 -13.63
CA LEU A 54 -7.00 -21.64 -14.52
C LEU A 54 -7.72 -20.27 -14.54
N LEU A 55 -9.06 -20.28 -14.55
CA LEU A 55 -9.84 -19.04 -14.47
C LEU A 55 -9.67 -18.37 -13.10
N GLY A 56 -9.63 -19.16 -12.03
CA GLY A 56 -9.33 -18.68 -10.68
C GLY A 56 -7.97 -18.01 -10.59
N ILE A 57 -6.93 -18.62 -11.17
CA ILE A 57 -5.58 -18.06 -11.24
C ILE A 57 -5.60 -16.74 -12.01
N ALA A 58 -6.26 -16.69 -13.17
CA ALA A 58 -6.34 -15.48 -13.98
C ALA A 58 -6.97 -14.31 -13.20
N ILE A 59 -8.09 -14.55 -12.51
CA ILE A 59 -8.76 -13.53 -11.68
C ILE A 59 -7.87 -13.08 -10.53
N PHE A 60 -7.23 -14.03 -9.82
CA PHE A 60 -6.32 -13.71 -8.72
C PHE A 60 -5.15 -12.84 -9.19
N VAL A 61 -4.50 -13.21 -10.30
CA VAL A 61 -3.37 -12.47 -10.87
C VAL A 61 -3.78 -11.05 -11.27
N VAL A 62 -4.94 -10.87 -11.90
CA VAL A 62 -5.45 -9.54 -12.28
C VAL A 62 -5.73 -8.68 -11.04
N LEU A 63 -6.36 -9.22 -10.01
CA LEU A 63 -6.59 -8.51 -8.73
C LEU A 63 -5.28 -8.19 -8.01
N ALA A 64 -4.29 -9.08 -8.07
CA ALA A 64 -2.97 -8.88 -7.49
C ALA A 64 -2.18 -7.79 -8.18
N ALA A 65 -2.08 -7.86 -9.51
CA ALA A 65 -1.34 -6.89 -10.29
C ALA A 65 -1.98 -5.50 -10.18
N SER A 66 -3.31 -5.40 -10.26
CA SER A 66 -4.03 -4.12 -10.14
C SER A 66 -3.93 -3.53 -8.74
N GLY A 67 -4.13 -4.32 -7.69
CA GLY A 67 -3.96 -3.88 -6.30
C GLY A 67 -2.54 -3.42 -6.00
N MET A 68 -1.54 -4.20 -6.44
CA MET A 68 -0.13 -3.85 -6.26
C MET A 68 0.22 -2.57 -7.03
N GLY A 69 -0.21 -2.45 -8.29
CA GLY A 69 0.05 -1.28 -9.12
C GLY A 69 -0.54 0.00 -8.55
N LEU A 70 -1.78 -0.06 -8.06
CA LEU A 70 -2.41 1.07 -7.37
C LEU A 70 -1.65 1.43 -6.09
N PHE A 71 -1.34 0.45 -5.25
CA PHE A 71 -0.60 0.66 -4.00
C PHE A 71 0.75 1.36 -4.24
N ILE A 72 1.55 0.84 -5.18
CA ILE A 72 2.87 1.41 -5.52
C ILE A 72 2.73 2.82 -6.11
N SER A 73 1.77 3.04 -7.01
CA SER A 73 1.53 4.35 -7.62
C SER A 73 1.15 5.42 -6.59
N LEU A 74 0.26 5.05 -5.65
CA LEU A 74 -0.15 5.92 -4.55
C LEU A 74 0.98 6.17 -3.55
N ALA A 75 1.75 5.15 -3.22
CA ALA A 75 2.94 5.30 -2.37
C ALA A 75 3.98 6.24 -3.01
N GLY A 76 4.19 6.14 -4.32
CA GLY A 76 5.11 7.04 -5.04
C GLY A 76 4.62 8.48 -5.16
N ARG A 77 3.32 8.70 -5.38
CA ARG A 77 2.73 10.04 -5.56
C ARG A 77 2.44 10.79 -4.27
N ARG A 78 2.18 10.07 -3.18
CA ARG A 78 1.78 10.62 -1.86
C ARG A 78 2.75 10.21 -0.75
N GLY A 79 3.96 9.79 -1.12
CA GLY A 79 5.00 9.36 -0.20
C GLY A 79 5.99 10.48 0.11
N ASP A 80 6.23 10.71 1.39
CA ASP A 80 7.35 11.54 1.84
C ASP A 80 8.67 10.78 1.67
N THR A 81 9.62 11.40 0.96
CA THR A 81 10.94 10.82 0.66
C THR A 81 12.06 11.34 1.58
N GLN A 82 11.75 12.32 2.43
CA GLN A 82 12.68 12.97 3.35
C GLN A 82 12.54 12.43 4.76
N HIS A 83 11.30 12.30 5.25
CA HIS A 83 11.03 11.87 6.61
C HIS A 83 10.67 10.39 6.71
N THR A 84 10.93 9.82 7.88
CA THR A 84 10.60 8.44 8.20
C THR A 84 9.26 8.34 8.93
N VAL A 85 8.62 7.17 8.88
CA VAL A 85 7.41 6.84 9.66
C VAL A 85 7.62 7.12 11.16
N GLU A 86 8.85 6.96 11.65
CA GLU A 86 9.19 7.25 13.05
C GLU A 86 9.16 8.75 13.36
N ASP A 87 9.53 9.61 12.40
CA ASP A 87 9.41 11.06 12.54
C ASP A 87 7.94 11.50 12.67
N TYR A 88 7.04 10.85 11.92
CA TYR A 88 5.60 11.05 12.02
C TYR A 88 5.03 10.52 13.34
N ARG A 89 5.48 9.34 13.80
CA ARG A 89 5.02 8.72 15.05
C ARG A 89 5.49 9.50 16.28
N SER A 90 6.70 10.04 16.24
CA SER A 90 7.26 10.86 17.32
C SER A 90 6.72 12.30 17.35
N GLY A 91 5.90 12.68 16.37
CA GLY A 91 5.31 14.02 16.27
C GLY A 91 6.30 15.10 15.83
N ARG A 92 7.51 14.74 15.35
CA ARG A 92 8.45 15.72 14.79
C ARG A 92 7.94 16.35 13.49
N VAL A 93 7.12 15.60 12.75
CA VAL A 93 6.51 16.05 11.50
C VAL A 93 5.03 15.71 11.48
N SER A 94 4.22 16.63 10.97
CA SER A 94 2.80 16.41 10.72
C SER A 94 2.58 15.85 9.32
N ASN A 95 1.60 14.96 9.16
CA ASN A 95 1.17 14.45 7.85
C ASN A 95 0.32 15.46 7.07
N GLU A 96 -0.05 16.57 7.70
CA GLU A 96 -0.59 17.76 7.08
C GLU A 96 0.54 18.72 6.73
N GLU A 97 0.81 18.89 5.44
CA GLU A 97 1.82 19.80 4.95
C GLU A 97 1.36 21.26 5.20
N GLY A 98 1.71 21.79 6.37
CA GLY A 98 1.55 23.19 6.73
C GLY A 98 0.97 23.45 8.13
N THR A 99 1.83 23.73 9.10
CA THR A 99 1.76 24.96 9.92
C THR A 99 3.13 25.18 10.60
N PRO A 100 3.51 26.46 10.82
CA PRO A 100 4.90 26.94 10.90
C PRO A 100 5.69 26.52 12.13
#